data_AF-A0A212LQW0-F1
#
_entry.id   AF-A0A212LQW0-F1
#
_cell.length_a   1.000
_cell.length_b   1.000
_cell.length_c   1.000
_cell.angle_alpha   90.00
_cell.angle_beta   90.00
_cell.angle_gamma   90.00
#
_symmetry.space_group_name_H-M   'P 1'
#
loop_
_entity.id
_entity.type
_entity.pdbx_description
1 polymer ?
#
loop_
_entity_poly.entity_id
_entity_poly.type
_entity_poly.pdbx_seq_one_letter_code
_entity_poly.pdbx_strand_id
1 'polypeptide(L)'
;MSSPQPANAVAILDEIRGDIAPLLAENGQSFDRLLSTFKIAVQQEPKILQCTPGSLRREISKCAADGLVPDAKEAVILYYYDKEEKAFIANYQPMVYGIIKRMRELGSVFNIICELVCQGDTFSFNAADPDSLSHFWDVFSESPRGATRAAYVIFRDNQKRVMHREIMTLAELQSVRDASKAPNSPAWKNFEGEMYQKAVLRRGSKYISINNDKIRSMIERMDDMFDFRQPAQVERVDPFAGGAALEGRREPAQAIEHQPTQPIEMAATDRQDDRAPVSAGKEDQPASKAGQESVKRPKYLEEAPAVPDVMTIDADETAAVAESFGKVLAIANEPGCSVEERRGILKVITPEKKANTPEHLHEALRVVIAMVDWCLQREAREMPWASDHMAFAQKLAAKLDVERLNVGKYQ
;
A
#
# COMPACT_ATOMS: atom_id res chain seq x y z
N MET A 1 -21.56 -51.14 3.84
CA MET A 1 -22.03 -49.75 3.65
C MET A 1 -21.54 -49.30 2.29
N SER A 2 -22.46 -49.21 1.31
CA SER A 2 -22.10 -48.85 -0.06
C SER A 2 -21.60 -47.41 -0.06
N SER A 3 -20.41 -47.18 -0.62
CA SER A 3 -19.91 -45.83 -0.89
C SER A 3 -20.99 -45.05 -1.67
N PRO A 4 -21.32 -43.80 -1.29
CA PRO A 4 -22.24 -42.99 -2.06
C PRO A 4 -21.64 -42.82 -3.48
N GLN A 5 -22.43 -43.14 -4.51
CA GLN A 5 -22.03 -42.90 -5.90
C GLN A 5 -21.61 -41.43 -6.05
N PRO A 6 -20.52 -41.14 -6.79
CA PRO A 6 -20.10 -39.77 -7.00
C PRO A 6 -21.25 -39.03 -7.67
N ALA A 7 -21.76 -37.97 -7.02
CA ALA A 7 -22.74 -37.11 -7.64
C ALA A 7 -22.16 -36.65 -8.99
N ASN A 8 -22.92 -36.77 -10.07
CA ASN A 8 -22.44 -36.36 -11.37
C ASN A 8 -22.38 -34.82 -11.36
N ALA A 9 -21.19 -34.28 -11.06
CA ALA A 9 -20.90 -32.85 -11.03
C ALA A 9 -21.46 -32.09 -12.24
N VAL A 10 -21.45 -32.76 -13.40
CA VAL A 10 -21.96 -32.22 -14.66
C VAL A 10 -23.49 -32.11 -14.62
N ALA A 11 -24.18 -33.11 -14.09
CA ALA A 11 -25.63 -33.08 -13.95
C ALA A 11 -26.10 -31.96 -13.02
N ILE A 12 -25.41 -31.75 -11.89
CA ILE A 12 -25.72 -30.64 -10.97
C ILE A 12 -25.58 -29.28 -11.65
N LEU A 13 -24.51 -29.10 -12.44
CA LEU A 13 -24.26 -27.87 -13.19
C LEU A 13 -25.27 -27.66 -14.32
N ASP A 14 -25.63 -28.71 -15.05
CA ASP A 14 -26.62 -28.62 -16.12
C ASP A 14 -28.02 -28.28 -15.60
N GLU A 15 -28.39 -28.76 -14.42
CA GLU A 15 -29.66 -28.39 -13.77
C GLU A 15 -29.73 -26.90 -13.38
N ILE A 16 -28.62 -26.31 -12.95
CA ILE A 16 -28.56 -24.88 -12.55
C ILE A 16 -28.16 -23.96 -13.71
N ARG A 17 -27.97 -24.49 -14.92
CA ARG A 17 -27.57 -23.73 -16.10
C ARG A 17 -28.52 -22.56 -16.39
N GLY A 18 -29.83 -22.78 -16.24
CA GLY A 18 -30.85 -21.75 -16.50
C GLY A 18 -30.70 -20.53 -15.59
N ASP A 19 -30.37 -20.76 -14.31
CA ASP A 19 -30.24 -19.70 -13.31
C ASP A 19 -28.90 -18.97 -13.40
N ILE A 20 -27.83 -19.70 -13.75
CA ILE A 20 -26.46 -19.19 -13.70
C ILE A 20 -26.01 -18.54 -15.02
N ALA A 21 -26.48 -19.04 -16.17
CA ALA A 21 -26.04 -18.54 -17.47
C ALA A 21 -26.27 -17.02 -17.66
N PRO A 22 -27.40 -16.42 -17.25
CA PRO A 22 -27.60 -14.98 -17.33
C PRO A 22 -26.61 -14.19 -16.46
N LEU A 23 -26.36 -14.64 -15.24
CA LEU A 23 -25.43 -14.00 -14.31
C LEU A 23 -23.98 -14.00 -14.83
N LEU A 24 -23.57 -15.11 -15.45
CA LEU A 24 -22.26 -15.21 -16.09
C LEU A 24 -22.15 -14.27 -17.30
N ALA A 25 -23.20 -14.20 -18.12
CA ALA A 25 -23.22 -13.36 -19.31
C ALA A 25 -23.09 -11.86 -18.96
N GLU A 26 -23.77 -11.39 -17.91
CA GLU A 26 -23.61 -10.01 -17.39
C GLU A 26 -22.15 -9.69 -17.00
N ASN A 27 -21.42 -10.70 -16.53
CA ASN A 27 -20.03 -10.58 -16.10
C ASN A 27 -19.02 -10.92 -17.21
N GLY A 28 -19.47 -11.09 -18.46
CA GLY A 28 -18.61 -11.43 -19.61
C GLY A 28 -18.01 -12.84 -19.55
N GLN A 29 -18.60 -13.75 -18.77
CA GLN A 29 -18.20 -15.16 -18.66
C GLN A 29 -19.21 -16.05 -19.39
N SER A 30 -18.75 -17.20 -19.89
CA SER A 30 -19.63 -18.21 -20.47
C SER A 30 -19.84 -19.37 -19.50
N PHE A 31 -21.03 -19.98 -19.55
CA PHE A 31 -21.32 -21.18 -18.79
C PHE A 31 -20.35 -22.33 -19.13
N ASP A 32 -19.99 -22.48 -20.41
CA ASP A 32 -19.09 -23.56 -20.85
C ASP A 32 -17.68 -23.40 -20.27
N ARG A 33 -17.22 -22.16 -20.07
CA ARG A 33 -15.95 -21.88 -19.37
C ARG A 33 -16.05 -22.27 -17.90
N LEU A 34 -17.14 -21.92 -17.21
CA LEU A 34 -17.37 -22.32 -15.82
C LEU A 34 -17.41 -23.85 -15.69
N LEU A 35 -18.14 -24.53 -16.59
CA LEU A 35 -18.23 -25.99 -16.60
C LEU A 35 -16.86 -26.64 -16.82
N SER A 36 -16.07 -26.13 -17.76
CA SER A 36 -14.75 -26.67 -18.08
C SER A 36 -13.77 -26.48 -16.91
N THR A 37 -13.74 -25.29 -16.31
CA THR A 37 -12.89 -24.99 -15.15
C THR A 37 -13.29 -25.80 -13.92
N PHE A 38 -14.60 -25.94 -13.67
CA PHE A 38 -15.09 -26.79 -12.59
C PHE A 38 -14.74 -28.27 -12.78
N LYS A 39 -14.83 -28.80 -14.01
CA LYS A 39 -14.38 -30.17 -14.33
C LYS A 39 -12.90 -30.36 -13.99
N ILE A 40 -12.05 -29.37 -14.29
CA ILE A 40 -10.63 -29.40 -13.93
C ILE A 40 -10.45 -29.36 -12.41
N ALA A 41 -11.19 -28.51 -11.69
CA ALA A 41 -11.13 -28.44 -10.23
C ALA A 41 -11.52 -29.77 -9.57
N VAL A 42 -12.56 -30.42 -10.07
CA VAL A 42 -12.99 -31.76 -9.62
C VAL A 42 -11.94 -32.82 -9.93
N GLN A 43 -11.26 -32.75 -11.06
CA GLN A 43 -10.18 -33.68 -11.39
C GLN A 43 -8.98 -33.52 -10.45
N GLN A 44 -8.65 -32.28 -10.08
CA GLN A 44 -7.58 -31.98 -9.13
C GLN A 44 -7.94 -32.40 -7.71
N GLU A 45 -9.20 -32.22 -7.30
CA GLU A 45 -9.69 -32.59 -5.98
C GLU A 45 -11.04 -33.35 -6.07
N PRO A 46 -10.98 -34.69 -6.23
CA PRO A 46 -12.18 -35.52 -6.40
C PRO A 46 -13.15 -35.50 -5.22
N LYS A 47 -12.71 -35.10 -4.01
CA LYS A 47 -13.57 -35.03 -2.82
C LYS A 47 -14.64 -33.95 -2.92
N ILE A 48 -14.51 -33.00 -3.85
CA ILE A 48 -15.58 -32.04 -4.17
C ILE A 48 -16.87 -32.77 -4.55
N LEU A 49 -16.79 -33.93 -5.21
CA LEU A 49 -17.96 -34.75 -5.60
C LEU A 49 -18.67 -35.42 -4.41
N GLN A 50 -18.03 -35.47 -3.24
CA GLN A 50 -18.61 -36.02 -2.03
C GLN A 50 -19.43 -34.97 -1.26
N CYS A 51 -19.38 -33.71 -1.69
CA CYS A 51 -20.14 -32.64 -1.06
C CYS A 51 -21.64 -32.75 -1.33
N THR A 52 -22.47 -32.23 -0.41
CA THR A 52 -23.92 -32.23 -0.60
C THR A 52 -24.33 -31.44 -1.85
N PRO A 53 -25.30 -31.90 -2.66
CA PRO A 53 -25.72 -31.19 -3.87
C PRO A 53 -26.18 -29.75 -3.59
N GLY A 54 -26.86 -29.52 -2.45
CA GLY A 54 -27.29 -28.19 -2.04
C GLY A 54 -26.13 -27.23 -1.77
N SER A 55 -25.07 -27.70 -1.10
CA SER A 55 -23.89 -26.87 -0.86
C SER A 55 -23.14 -26.55 -2.14
N LEU A 56 -22.95 -27.53 -3.02
CA LEU A 56 -22.31 -27.33 -4.33
C LEU A 56 -23.05 -26.29 -5.16
N ARG A 57 -24.38 -26.41 -5.29
CA ARG A 57 -25.19 -25.42 -6.04
C ARG A 57 -24.99 -24.02 -5.48
N ARG A 58 -25.15 -23.86 -4.17
CA ARG A 58 -25.02 -22.56 -3.50
C ARG A 58 -23.64 -21.93 -3.73
N GLU A 59 -22.57 -22.69 -3.56
CA GLU A 59 -21.20 -22.16 -3.70
C GLU A 59 -20.81 -21.88 -5.16
N ILE A 60 -21.27 -22.70 -6.11
CA ILE A 60 -21.09 -22.44 -7.54
C ILE A 60 -21.87 -21.19 -7.97
N SER A 61 -23.11 -21.02 -7.49
CA SER A 61 -23.91 -19.82 -7.75
C SER A 61 -23.23 -18.56 -7.21
N LYS A 62 -22.63 -18.60 -6.01
CA LYS A 62 -21.83 -17.48 -5.47
C LYS A 62 -20.63 -17.16 -6.38
N CYS A 63 -19.89 -18.16 -6.80
CA CYS A 63 -18.76 -18.02 -7.73
C CYS A 63 -19.17 -17.34 -9.03
N ALA A 64 -20.29 -17.78 -9.62
CA ALA A 64 -20.83 -17.20 -10.84
C ALA A 64 -21.36 -15.76 -10.66
N ALA A 65 -22.04 -15.49 -9.54
CA ALA A 65 -22.53 -14.14 -9.21
C ALA A 65 -21.38 -13.14 -9.06
N ASP A 66 -20.26 -13.59 -8.48
CA ASP A 66 -19.02 -12.81 -8.37
C ASP A 66 -18.32 -12.60 -9.72
N GLY A 67 -18.70 -13.33 -10.77
CA GLY A 67 -18.06 -13.28 -12.08
C GLY A 67 -16.69 -13.98 -12.11
N LEU A 68 -16.47 -14.93 -11.19
CA LEU A 68 -15.25 -15.72 -11.08
C LEU A 68 -15.45 -17.15 -11.59
N VAL A 69 -14.33 -17.83 -11.82
CA VAL A 69 -14.30 -19.26 -12.15
C VAL A 69 -13.43 -20.05 -11.15
N PRO A 70 -13.78 -21.31 -10.83
CA PRO A 70 -13.03 -22.13 -9.89
C PRO A 70 -11.84 -22.81 -10.59
N ASP A 71 -10.83 -22.04 -11.02
CA ASP A 71 -9.63 -22.53 -11.72
C ASP A 71 -8.37 -22.57 -10.82
N ALA A 72 -8.56 -22.46 -9.50
CA ALA A 72 -7.53 -22.29 -8.47
C ALA A 72 -6.74 -20.97 -8.52
N LYS A 73 -6.88 -20.18 -9.60
CA LYS A 73 -6.27 -18.86 -9.74
C LYS A 73 -7.24 -17.77 -9.33
N GLU A 74 -8.42 -17.74 -9.92
CA GLU A 74 -9.50 -16.78 -9.64
C GLU A 74 -10.25 -17.13 -8.35
N ALA A 75 -10.67 -18.38 -8.23
CA ALA A 75 -11.32 -18.91 -7.04
C ALA A 75 -11.03 -20.40 -6.86
N VAL A 76 -11.28 -20.88 -5.64
CA VAL A 76 -11.21 -22.31 -5.29
C VAL A 76 -12.51 -22.72 -4.61
N ILE A 77 -12.92 -23.98 -4.84
CA ILE A 77 -13.99 -24.63 -4.09
C ILE A 77 -13.33 -25.67 -3.20
N LEU A 78 -13.41 -25.45 -1.90
CA LEU A 78 -12.89 -26.35 -0.87
C LEU A 78 -14.03 -27.21 -0.32
N TYR A 79 -13.69 -28.39 0.18
CA TYR A 79 -14.61 -29.27 0.88
C TYR A 79 -14.27 -29.26 2.38
N TYR A 80 -15.29 -29.18 3.21
CA TYR A 80 -15.15 -29.27 4.66
C TYR A 80 -16.10 -30.34 5.18
N TYR A 81 -15.66 -31.14 6.15
CA TYR A 81 -16.57 -32.06 6.83
C TYR A 81 -17.33 -31.30 7.91
N ASP A 82 -18.65 -31.20 7.75
CA ASP A 82 -19.52 -30.63 8.74
C ASP A 82 -19.95 -31.71 9.74
N LYS A 83 -19.72 -31.45 11.03
CA LYS A 83 -20.02 -32.39 12.11
C LYS A 83 -21.52 -32.46 12.42
N GLU A 84 -22.26 -31.39 12.18
CA GLU A 84 -23.70 -31.30 12.43
C GLU A 84 -24.48 -32.00 11.32
N GLU A 85 -24.18 -31.66 10.06
CA GLU A 85 -24.79 -32.32 8.89
C GLU A 85 -24.21 -33.72 8.62
N LYS A 86 -23.09 -34.08 9.27
CA LYS A 86 -22.33 -35.33 9.07
C LYS A 86 -21.99 -35.59 7.60
N ALA A 87 -21.82 -34.52 6.82
CA ALA A 87 -21.59 -34.57 5.39
C ALA A 87 -20.46 -33.62 4.98
N PHE A 88 -19.89 -33.85 3.79
CA PHE A 88 -18.99 -32.87 3.20
C PHE A 88 -19.81 -31.70 2.63
N ILE A 89 -19.38 -30.48 2.93
CA ILE A 89 -20.00 -29.24 2.46
C ILE A 89 -18.96 -28.50 1.61
N ALA A 90 -19.40 -28.01 0.45
CA ALA A 90 -18.59 -27.14 -0.39
C ALA A 90 -18.50 -25.74 0.22
N ASN A 91 -17.33 -25.10 0.07
CA ASN A 91 -17.09 -23.72 0.47
C ASN A 91 -16.32 -23.01 -0.64
N TYR A 92 -16.91 -21.98 -1.23
CA TYR A 92 -16.28 -21.16 -2.25
C TYR A 92 -15.39 -20.10 -1.61
N GLN A 93 -14.17 -19.95 -2.12
CA GLN A 93 -13.22 -18.95 -1.67
C GLN A 93 -12.59 -18.22 -2.86
N PRO A 94 -12.81 -16.90 -2.98
CA PRO A 94 -12.05 -16.08 -3.92
C PRO A 94 -10.57 -16.09 -3.57
N MET A 95 -9.74 -16.13 -4.63
CA MET A 95 -8.30 -16.01 -4.54
C MET A 95 -7.87 -14.57 -4.87
N VAL A 96 -6.64 -14.21 -4.48
CA VAL A 96 -6.08 -12.85 -4.64
C VAL A 96 -6.20 -12.37 -6.09
N TYR A 97 -5.90 -13.23 -7.06
CA TYR A 97 -5.99 -12.90 -8.48
C TYR A 97 -7.44 -12.62 -8.91
N GLY A 98 -8.41 -13.41 -8.45
CA GLY A 98 -9.84 -13.17 -8.72
C GLY A 98 -10.32 -11.84 -8.14
N ILE A 99 -9.91 -11.51 -6.93
CA ILE A 99 -10.21 -10.22 -6.30
C ILE A 99 -9.63 -9.07 -7.14
N ILE A 100 -8.35 -9.13 -7.50
CA ILE A 100 -7.69 -8.10 -8.32
C ILE A 100 -8.40 -7.94 -9.68
N LYS A 101 -8.77 -9.05 -10.34
CA LYS A 101 -9.52 -9.05 -11.59
C LYS A 101 -10.82 -8.26 -11.44
N ARG A 102 -11.65 -8.60 -10.44
CA ARG A 102 -12.94 -7.93 -10.23
C ARG A 102 -12.80 -6.48 -9.83
N MET A 103 -11.78 -6.14 -9.06
CA MET A 103 -11.48 -4.74 -8.73
C MET A 103 -11.11 -3.91 -9.96
N ARG A 104 -10.37 -4.50 -10.92
CA ARG A 104 -10.05 -3.84 -12.19
C ARG A 104 -11.27 -3.67 -13.09
N GLU A 105 -12.10 -4.70 -13.18
CA GLU A 105 -13.29 -4.70 -14.04
C GLU A 105 -14.39 -3.76 -13.52
N LEU A 106 -14.59 -3.69 -12.20
CA LEU A 106 -15.76 -3.03 -11.61
C LEU A 106 -15.42 -1.75 -10.80
N GLY A 107 -14.18 -1.57 -10.35
CA GLY A 107 -13.80 -0.50 -9.43
C GLY A 107 -13.06 0.69 -10.08
N SER A 108 -12.91 0.70 -11.41
CA SER A 108 -12.04 1.65 -12.12
C SER A 108 -10.59 1.69 -11.59
N VAL A 109 -10.17 0.64 -10.90
CA VAL A 109 -8.83 0.49 -10.36
C VAL A 109 -7.94 -0.05 -11.48
N PHE A 110 -6.96 0.73 -11.91
CA PHE A 110 -6.07 0.30 -12.99
C PHE A 110 -4.88 -0.51 -12.46
N ASN A 111 -4.35 -0.11 -11.31
CA ASN A 111 -3.15 -0.72 -10.75
C ASN A 111 -3.33 -0.99 -9.25
N ILE A 112 -3.03 -2.23 -8.85
CA ILE A 112 -3.03 -2.69 -7.46
C ILE A 112 -1.63 -3.21 -7.18
N ILE A 113 -0.94 -2.57 -6.24
CA ILE A 113 0.37 -3.00 -5.76
C ILE A 113 0.16 -3.57 -4.37
N CYS A 114 0.38 -4.86 -4.17
CA CYS A 114 0.29 -5.52 -2.87
C CYS A 114 1.60 -6.23 -2.58
N GLU A 115 2.28 -5.82 -1.51
CA GLU A 115 3.61 -6.34 -1.17
C GLU A 115 3.79 -6.54 0.33
N LEU A 116 4.73 -7.42 0.66
CA LEU A 116 5.23 -7.60 2.02
C LEU A 116 6.41 -6.68 2.25
N VAL A 117 6.48 -6.14 3.46
CA VAL A 117 7.64 -5.43 4.00
C VAL A 117 8.33 -6.37 4.96
N CYS A 118 9.58 -6.69 4.67
CA CYS A 118 10.44 -7.55 5.45
C CYS A 118 11.50 -6.74 6.21
N GLN A 119 12.18 -7.38 7.15
CA GLN A 119 13.16 -6.73 8.03
C GLN A 119 14.33 -6.07 7.27
N GLY A 120 14.75 -6.65 6.14
CA GLY A 120 15.81 -6.10 5.29
C GLY A 120 15.36 -4.98 4.34
N ASP A 121 14.07 -4.64 4.32
CA ASP A 121 13.53 -3.67 3.39
C ASP A 121 13.58 -2.25 3.97
N THR A 122 13.79 -1.26 3.11
CA THR A 122 13.62 0.15 3.46
C THR A 122 12.20 0.57 3.17
N PHE A 123 11.43 0.86 4.22
CA PHE A 123 10.03 1.28 4.11
C PHE A 123 9.80 2.59 4.87
N SER A 124 9.27 3.59 4.16
CA SER A 124 8.85 4.87 4.74
C SER A 124 7.41 5.17 4.33
N PHE A 125 6.61 5.59 5.30
CA PHE A 125 5.21 5.95 5.08
C PHE A 125 4.86 7.17 5.91
N ASN A 126 4.25 8.18 5.28
CA ASN A 126 3.63 9.30 5.98
C ASN A 126 2.11 9.23 5.79
N ALA A 127 1.38 9.01 6.89
CA ALA A 127 -0.07 8.90 6.89
C ALA A 127 -0.78 10.15 6.34
N ALA A 128 -0.18 11.33 6.51
CA ALA A 128 -0.76 12.61 6.09
C ALA A 128 -0.59 12.90 4.59
N ASP A 129 0.42 12.31 3.93
CA ASP A 129 0.72 12.57 2.51
C ASP A 129 0.42 11.32 1.67
N PRO A 130 -0.60 11.32 0.78
CA PRO A 130 -1.02 10.18 -0.02
C PRO A 130 0.08 9.54 -0.88
N ASP A 131 1.07 10.33 -1.33
CA ASP A 131 2.11 9.87 -2.26
C ASP A 131 3.45 9.51 -1.59
N SER A 132 3.54 9.68 -0.27
CA SER A 132 4.77 9.48 0.51
C SER A 132 5.21 8.03 0.73
N LEU A 133 4.46 7.03 0.26
CA LEU A 133 4.81 5.62 0.48
C LEU A 133 6.01 5.24 -0.40
N SER A 134 7.13 4.92 0.24
CA SER A 134 8.33 4.41 -0.41
C SER A 134 8.67 3.04 0.16
N HIS A 135 8.77 2.06 -0.72
CA HIS A 135 9.23 0.71 -0.41
C HIS A 135 10.38 0.39 -1.35
N PHE A 136 11.53 0.03 -0.78
CA PHE A 136 12.71 -0.37 -1.53
C PHE A 136 13.33 -1.60 -0.89
N TRP A 137 13.64 -2.58 -1.74
CA TRP A 137 14.42 -3.75 -1.39
C TRP A 137 15.25 -4.16 -2.59
N ASP A 138 16.43 -4.72 -2.34
CA ASP A 138 17.34 -5.15 -3.39
C ASP A 138 16.93 -6.52 -3.91
N VAL A 139 16.41 -6.54 -5.14
CA VAL A 139 15.91 -7.75 -5.83
C VAL A 139 17.04 -8.74 -6.14
N PHE A 140 18.27 -8.25 -6.29
CA PHE A 140 19.44 -9.06 -6.62
C PHE A 140 20.33 -9.34 -5.41
N SER A 141 19.88 -9.01 -4.20
CA SER A 141 20.62 -9.31 -2.99
C SER A 141 20.72 -10.83 -2.80
N GLU A 142 21.94 -11.31 -2.54
CA GLU A 142 22.18 -12.70 -2.16
C GLU A 142 21.68 -13.01 -0.73
N SER A 143 21.44 -11.98 0.07
CA SER A 143 20.91 -12.12 1.42
C SER A 143 19.38 -12.24 1.42
N PRO A 144 18.80 -13.14 2.24
CA PRO A 144 17.34 -13.22 2.35
C PRO A 144 16.77 -11.92 2.91
N ARG A 145 15.61 -11.48 2.39
CA ARG A 145 14.88 -10.26 2.87
C ARG A 145 14.54 -10.27 4.37
N GLY A 146 14.60 -11.44 5.01
CA GLY A 146 14.32 -11.63 6.42
C GLY A 146 12.84 -11.85 6.72
N ALA A 147 12.48 -11.78 8.00
CA ALA A 147 11.11 -11.99 8.47
C ALA A 147 10.18 -10.85 8.03
N THR A 148 8.90 -11.18 7.78
CA THR A 148 7.86 -10.19 7.45
C THR A 148 7.55 -9.31 8.65
N ARG A 149 7.52 -8.00 8.43
CA ARG A 149 7.24 -6.96 9.44
C ARG A 149 5.88 -6.30 9.22
N ALA A 150 5.46 -6.17 7.97
CA ALA A 150 4.18 -5.57 7.59
C ALA A 150 3.77 -6.04 6.19
N ALA A 151 2.54 -5.73 5.81
CA ALA A 151 2.06 -5.85 4.44
C ALA A 151 1.35 -4.54 4.07
N TYR A 152 1.40 -4.16 2.80
CA TYR A 152 0.64 -3.01 2.32
C TYR A 152 -0.01 -3.27 0.97
N VAL A 153 -1.07 -2.52 0.68
CA VAL A 153 -1.65 -2.42 -0.65
C VAL A 153 -1.85 -0.95 -1.05
N ILE A 154 -1.61 -0.65 -2.32
CA ILE A 154 -1.89 0.64 -2.96
C ILE A 154 -2.84 0.39 -4.12
N PHE A 155 -3.95 1.10 -4.12
CA PHE A 155 -4.90 1.13 -5.23
C PHE A 155 -4.72 2.42 -6.00
N ARG A 156 -4.55 2.32 -7.31
CA ARG A 156 -4.39 3.46 -8.22
C ARG A 156 -5.42 3.43 -9.33
N ASP A 157 -5.89 4.62 -9.69
CA ASP A 157 -6.79 4.81 -10.82
C ASP A 157 -6.06 4.70 -12.16
N ASN A 158 -6.80 4.83 -13.26
CA ASN A 158 -6.28 4.84 -14.63
C ASN A 158 -5.27 5.97 -14.92
N GLN A 159 -5.33 7.07 -14.16
CA GLN A 159 -4.39 8.19 -14.22
C GLN A 159 -3.18 8.00 -13.28
N LYS A 160 -3.03 6.82 -12.68
CA LYS A 160 -1.97 6.45 -11.71
C LYS A 160 -2.02 7.22 -10.39
N ARG A 161 -3.11 7.93 -10.09
CA ARG A 161 -3.31 8.61 -8.81
C ARG A 161 -3.65 7.60 -7.73
N VAL A 162 -3.15 7.80 -6.51
CA VAL A 162 -3.45 6.93 -5.37
C VAL A 162 -4.90 7.13 -4.95
N MET A 163 -5.74 6.10 -5.09
CA MET A 163 -7.14 6.10 -4.64
C MET A 163 -7.24 5.78 -3.16
N HIS A 164 -6.58 4.70 -2.74
CA HIS A 164 -6.53 4.25 -1.36
C HIS A 164 -5.23 3.49 -1.11
N ARG A 165 -4.81 3.48 0.14
CA ARG A 165 -3.64 2.73 0.60
C ARG A 165 -3.93 2.13 1.96
N GLU A 166 -3.51 0.90 2.13
CA GLU A 166 -3.73 0.17 3.36
C GLU A 166 -2.42 -0.45 3.81
N ILE A 167 -2.10 -0.31 5.10
CA ILE A 167 -0.88 -0.89 5.68
C ILE A 167 -1.27 -1.62 6.94
N MET A 168 -0.89 -2.89 7.02
CA MET A 168 -1.06 -3.73 8.20
C MET A 168 0.29 -4.07 8.80
N THR A 169 0.45 -3.79 10.08
CA THR A 169 1.58 -4.26 10.89
C THR A 169 1.51 -5.78 11.07
N LEU A 170 2.63 -6.41 11.41
CA LEU A 170 2.67 -7.85 11.73
C LEU A 170 1.66 -8.22 12.83
N ALA A 171 1.48 -7.37 13.85
CA ALA A 171 0.54 -7.62 14.94
C ALA A 171 -0.92 -7.67 14.43
N GLU A 172 -1.31 -6.75 13.55
CA GLU A 172 -2.65 -6.77 12.94
C GLU A 172 -2.84 -7.97 12.02
N LEU A 173 -1.79 -8.36 11.28
CA LEU A 173 -1.80 -9.52 10.41
C LEU A 173 -1.94 -10.83 11.20
N GLN A 174 -1.26 -10.93 12.35
CA GLN A 174 -1.40 -12.05 13.29
C GLN A 174 -2.81 -12.09 13.88
N SER A 175 -3.38 -10.94 14.24
CA SER A 175 -4.79 -10.89 14.68
C SER A 175 -5.76 -11.40 13.61
N VAL A 176 -5.51 -11.11 12.32
CA VAL A 176 -6.32 -11.69 11.22
C VAL A 176 -6.13 -13.20 11.11
N ARG A 177 -4.91 -13.70 11.32
CA ARG A 177 -4.65 -15.14 11.37
C ARG A 177 -5.44 -15.80 12.49
N ASP A 178 -5.42 -15.23 13.68
CA ASP A 178 -6.11 -15.76 14.86
C ASP A 178 -7.63 -15.73 14.72
N ALA A 179 -8.17 -14.69 14.06
CA ALA A 179 -9.60 -14.60 13.73
C ALA A 179 -10.03 -15.55 12.59
N SER A 180 -9.09 -16.21 11.90
CA SER A 180 -9.40 -17.19 10.86
C SER A 180 -9.98 -18.45 11.48
N LYS A 181 -10.96 -19.08 10.82
CA LYS A 181 -11.49 -20.40 11.25
C LYS A 181 -10.45 -21.53 11.24
N ALA A 182 -9.32 -21.35 10.56
CA ALA A 182 -8.27 -22.37 10.45
C ALA A 182 -6.86 -21.77 10.50
N PRO A 183 -6.43 -21.21 11.65
CA PRO A 183 -5.15 -20.48 11.82
C PRO A 183 -3.93 -21.39 11.66
N ASN A 184 -4.13 -22.71 11.77
CA ASN A 184 -3.10 -23.75 11.67
C ASN A 184 -3.16 -24.55 10.36
N SER A 185 -3.93 -24.08 9.37
CA SER A 185 -4.03 -24.74 8.07
C SER A 185 -2.70 -24.71 7.31
N PRO A 186 -2.47 -25.65 6.36
CA PRO A 186 -1.29 -25.62 5.50
C PRO A 186 -1.09 -24.30 4.77
N ALA A 187 -2.18 -23.57 4.51
CA ALA A 187 -2.13 -22.30 3.82
C ALA A 187 -1.45 -21.20 4.67
N TRP A 188 -1.75 -21.12 5.97
CA TRP A 188 -1.03 -20.23 6.89
C TRP A 188 0.39 -20.73 7.24
N LYS A 189 0.62 -22.05 7.24
CA LYS A 189 1.93 -22.64 7.57
C LYS A 189 2.94 -22.55 6.42
N ASN A 190 2.50 -22.82 5.20
CA ASN A 190 3.38 -22.90 4.03
C ASN A 190 3.40 -21.60 3.22
N PHE A 191 2.31 -20.83 3.23
CA PHE A 191 2.10 -19.63 2.40
C PHE A 191 1.69 -18.43 3.25
N GLU A 192 2.34 -18.25 4.39
CA GLU A 192 2.04 -17.17 5.34
C GLU A 192 2.06 -15.78 4.68
N GLY A 193 3.05 -15.53 3.83
CA GLY A 193 3.17 -14.26 3.10
C GLY A 193 2.01 -13.97 2.16
N GLU A 194 1.50 -14.98 1.45
CA GLU A 194 0.32 -14.81 0.58
C GLU A 194 -0.94 -14.52 1.40
N MET A 195 -1.04 -15.13 2.58
CA MET A 195 -2.16 -14.87 3.48
C MET A 195 -2.12 -13.46 4.07
N TYR A 196 -0.93 -12.94 4.38
CA TYR A 196 -0.77 -11.55 4.79
C TYR A 196 -1.13 -10.57 3.67
N GLN A 197 -0.70 -10.83 2.44
CA GLN A 197 -1.12 -10.04 1.27
C GLN A 197 -2.64 -10.10 1.06
N LYS A 198 -3.26 -11.27 1.22
CA LYS A 198 -4.72 -11.43 1.12
C LYS A 198 -5.45 -10.62 2.20
N ALA A 199 -4.93 -10.60 3.43
CA ALA A 199 -5.50 -9.86 4.55
C ALA A 199 -5.51 -8.34 4.28
N VAL A 200 -4.36 -7.77 3.89
CA VAL A 200 -4.25 -6.33 3.64
C VAL A 200 -5.03 -5.88 2.40
N LEU A 201 -5.00 -6.69 1.32
CA LEU A 201 -5.79 -6.43 0.12
C LEU A 201 -7.29 -6.38 0.44
N ARG A 202 -7.79 -7.34 1.23
CA ARG A 202 -9.20 -7.40 1.64
C ARG A 202 -9.60 -6.23 2.53
N ARG A 203 -8.72 -5.78 3.44
CA ARG A 203 -9.02 -4.61 4.29
C ARG A 203 -9.09 -3.34 3.44
N GLY A 204 -8.10 -3.14 2.57
CA GLY A 204 -8.01 -1.96 1.72
C GLY A 204 -9.12 -1.88 0.66
N SER A 205 -9.60 -3.01 0.15
CA SER A 205 -10.67 -3.03 -0.86
C SER A 205 -12.00 -2.47 -0.35
N LYS A 206 -12.22 -2.40 0.97
CA LYS A 206 -13.43 -1.83 1.58
C LYS A 206 -13.52 -0.30 1.46
N TYR A 207 -12.39 0.38 1.27
CA TYR A 207 -12.32 1.85 1.25
C TYR A 207 -12.34 2.45 -0.15
N ILE A 208 -12.22 1.62 -1.18
CA ILE A 208 -12.33 2.09 -2.54
C ILE A 208 -13.81 2.40 -2.80
N SER A 209 -14.07 3.57 -3.36
CA SER A 209 -15.40 3.97 -3.86
C SER A 209 -15.81 3.04 -4.99
N ILE A 210 -16.33 1.88 -4.61
CA ILE A 210 -16.85 0.88 -5.53
C ILE A 210 -18.29 1.32 -5.81
N ASN A 211 -18.53 1.94 -6.97
CA ASN A 211 -19.88 2.20 -7.48
C ASN A 211 -20.61 0.91 -7.91
N ASN A 212 -20.35 -0.22 -7.22
CA ASN A 212 -20.75 -1.54 -7.65
C ASN A 212 -21.01 -2.47 -6.44
N ASP A 213 -22.28 -2.65 -6.11
CA ASP A 213 -22.73 -3.55 -5.03
C ASP A 213 -22.19 -4.98 -5.17
N LYS A 214 -21.81 -5.41 -6.39
CA LYS A 214 -21.28 -6.76 -6.64
C LYS A 214 -19.93 -7.00 -5.95
N ILE A 215 -18.95 -6.07 -6.00
CA ILE A 215 -17.67 -6.29 -5.30
C ILE A 215 -17.87 -6.18 -3.79
N ARG A 216 -18.70 -5.26 -3.31
CA ARG A 216 -18.99 -5.14 -1.88
C ARG A 216 -19.57 -6.44 -1.32
N SER A 217 -20.57 -7.01 -2.00
CA SER A 217 -21.16 -8.28 -1.60
C SER A 217 -20.15 -9.45 -1.68
N MET A 218 -19.21 -9.42 -2.63
CA MET A 218 -18.11 -10.39 -2.73
C MET A 218 -17.18 -10.29 -1.51
N ILE A 219 -16.78 -9.06 -1.12
CA ILE A 219 -15.94 -8.82 0.06
C ILE A 219 -16.68 -9.27 1.32
N GLU A 220 -17.97 -8.93 1.47
CA GLU A 220 -18.79 -9.34 2.62
C GLU A 220 -18.90 -10.87 2.73
N ARG A 221 -19.06 -11.61 1.62
CA ARG A 221 -19.02 -13.09 1.62
C ARG A 221 -17.68 -13.65 2.12
N MET A 222 -16.58 -12.95 1.87
CA MET A 222 -15.28 -13.35 2.40
C MET A 222 -15.16 -13.09 3.90
N ASP A 223 -15.89 -12.11 4.43
CA ASP A 223 -15.90 -11.80 5.86
C ASP A 223 -16.49 -12.94 6.68
N ASP A 224 -17.45 -13.70 6.14
CA ASP A 224 -18.03 -14.89 6.80
C ASP A 224 -17.01 -16.00 7.11
N MET A 225 -15.82 -15.96 6.50
CA MET A 225 -14.72 -16.89 6.80
C MET A 225 -13.92 -16.52 8.05
N PHE A 226 -14.09 -15.31 8.55
CA PHE A 226 -13.38 -14.78 9.71
C PHE A 226 -14.37 -14.55 10.85
N ASP A 227 -14.07 -15.07 12.03
CA ASP A 227 -14.90 -14.86 13.20
C ASP A 227 -14.42 -13.62 13.97
N PHE A 228 -14.76 -12.44 13.47
CA PHE A 228 -14.49 -11.19 14.20
C PHE A 228 -15.43 -10.99 15.41
N ARG A 229 -16.35 -11.92 15.68
CA ARG A 229 -17.30 -11.84 16.82
C ARG A 229 -16.73 -12.39 18.11
N GLN A 230 -15.55 -13.00 18.08
CA GLN A 230 -14.77 -13.21 19.29
C GLN A 230 -13.99 -11.92 19.57
N PRO A 231 -14.42 -11.06 20.52
CA PRO A 231 -13.44 -10.20 21.14
C PRO A 231 -12.39 -11.14 21.73
N ALA A 232 -11.14 -11.01 21.30
CA ALA A 232 -10.04 -11.45 22.14
C ALA A 232 -10.37 -10.91 23.53
N GLN A 233 -10.48 -11.79 24.53
CA GLN A 233 -10.62 -11.36 25.92
C GLN A 233 -9.32 -10.66 26.28
N VAL A 234 -9.18 -9.41 25.86
CA VAL A 234 -8.24 -8.49 26.44
C VAL A 234 -8.82 -8.24 27.81
N GLU A 235 -8.32 -8.98 28.78
CA GLU A 235 -8.54 -8.72 30.18
C GLU A 235 -8.23 -7.24 30.39
N ARG A 236 -9.29 -6.43 30.51
CA ARG A 236 -9.15 -5.05 30.98
C ARG A 236 -8.70 -5.18 32.41
N VAL A 237 -7.38 -5.13 32.60
CA VAL A 237 -6.81 -4.88 33.91
C VAL A 237 -7.16 -3.43 34.22
N ASP A 238 -8.23 -3.24 35.00
CA ASP A 238 -8.55 -1.95 35.59
C ASP A 238 -7.34 -1.52 36.43
N PRO A 239 -6.66 -0.39 36.13
CA PRO A 239 -5.44 0.03 36.83
C PRO A 239 -5.63 0.34 38.32
N PHE A 240 -6.85 0.21 38.84
CA PHE A 240 -7.24 0.53 40.22
C PHE A 240 -7.81 -0.67 41.00
N ALA A 241 -7.95 -1.85 40.38
CA ALA A 241 -8.44 -3.04 41.07
C ALA A 241 -7.26 -3.93 41.48
N GLY A 242 -6.67 -3.63 42.64
CA GLY A 242 -5.78 -4.57 43.31
C GLY A 242 -6.59 -5.75 43.86
N GLY A 243 -6.52 -6.91 43.19
CA GLY A 243 -7.02 -8.17 43.75
C GLY A 243 -7.60 -9.12 42.70
N ALA A 244 -6.98 -10.29 42.57
CA ALA A 244 -7.45 -11.40 41.75
C ALA A 244 -8.82 -11.95 42.21
N ALA A 245 -9.70 -12.32 41.27
CA ALA A 245 -10.33 -13.66 41.18
C ALA A 245 -11.59 -13.72 40.28
N LEU A 246 -11.60 -14.76 39.44
CA LEU A 246 -12.71 -15.64 38.98
C LEU A 246 -13.94 -15.09 38.23
N GLU A 247 -13.92 -15.36 36.92
CA GLU A 247 -14.81 -16.27 36.16
C GLU A 247 -16.25 -16.52 36.64
N GLY A 248 -17.21 -16.25 35.75
CA GLY A 248 -18.56 -16.83 35.87
C GLY A 248 -19.66 -16.14 35.07
N ARG A 249 -19.86 -16.58 33.82
CA ARG A 249 -21.16 -16.83 33.17
C ARG A 249 -22.31 -15.83 33.44
N ARG A 250 -22.71 -15.06 32.41
CA ARG A 250 -24.08 -14.54 32.29
C ARG A 250 -24.61 -14.66 30.87
N GLU A 251 -25.60 -15.53 30.69
CA GLU A 251 -26.60 -15.44 29.62
C GLU A 251 -27.58 -14.29 29.89
N PRO A 252 -28.29 -13.76 28.88
CA PRO A 252 -28.87 -12.43 28.91
C PRO A 252 -30.22 -12.41 29.62
N ALA A 253 -30.39 -11.46 30.55
CA ALA A 253 -31.69 -11.15 31.14
C ALA A 253 -32.37 -10.01 30.36
N GLN A 254 -33.59 -10.31 29.95
CA GLN A 254 -34.55 -9.44 29.28
C GLN A 254 -34.98 -8.26 30.16
N ALA A 255 -35.43 -7.21 29.48
CA ALA A 255 -35.98 -5.97 30.01
C ALA A 255 -37.16 -6.17 30.98
N ILE A 256 -37.32 -5.26 31.95
CA ILE A 256 -38.58 -4.57 32.29
C ILE A 256 -38.28 -3.27 33.08
N GLU A 257 -39.12 -2.30 32.75
CA GLU A 257 -39.33 -0.87 33.02
C GLU A 257 -39.39 -0.25 34.45
N HIS A 258 -39.09 1.07 34.46
CA HIS A 258 -39.62 2.22 35.25
C HIS A 258 -39.45 2.30 36.79
N GLN A 259 -38.54 3.15 37.31
CA GLN A 259 -38.67 4.58 37.77
C GLN A 259 -39.34 4.78 39.17
N PRO A 260 -39.09 5.88 39.93
CA PRO A 260 -37.89 6.73 40.11
C PRO A 260 -37.65 7.11 41.62
N THR A 261 -36.84 8.17 41.88
CA THR A 261 -36.67 8.98 43.12
C THR A 261 -35.76 8.41 44.24
N GLN A 262 -34.83 9.11 44.91
CA GLN A 262 -34.49 10.54 45.11
C GLN A 262 -32.96 10.72 45.34
N PRO A 263 -32.43 11.96 45.26
CA PRO A 263 -31.01 12.30 45.35
C PRO A 263 -30.59 12.63 46.80
N ILE A 264 -29.28 12.62 47.11
CA ILE A 264 -28.63 13.56 48.05
C ILE A 264 -27.09 13.45 47.95
N GLU A 265 -26.53 14.61 47.59
CA GLU A 265 -25.34 15.32 48.07
C GLU A 265 -23.91 14.77 47.96
N MET A 266 -23.15 15.63 47.27
CA MET A 266 -21.70 15.80 47.23
C MET A 266 -21.07 15.93 48.61
N ALA A 267 -19.89 15.33 48.75
CA ALA A 267 -18.82 15.89 49.56
C ALA A 267 -17.58 16.00 48.66
N ALA A 268 -17.23 17.24 48.34
CA ALA A 268 -15.96 17.61 47.71
C ALA A 268 -14.84 17.55 48.75
N THR A 269 -13.65 17.08 48.34
CA THR A 269 -12.36 17.65 48.76
C THR A 269 -11.27 17.11 47.83
N ASP A 270 -10.92 17.96 46.87
CA ASP A 270 -9.57 18.53 46.69
C ASP A 270 -8.36 17.61 46.91
N ARG A 271 -7.65 17.30 45.83
CA ARG A 271 -6.22 16.96 45.88
C ARG A 271 -5.49 17.61 44.71
N GLN A 272 -4.52 18.42 45.11
CA GLN A 272 -3.61 19.22 44.28
C GLN A 272 -2.75 18.35 43.36
N ASP A 273 -2.57 18.90 42.15
CA ASP A 273 -1.45 18.64 41.25
C ASP A 273 -0.13 18.94 41.94
N ASP A 274 0.81 17.99 41.87
CA ASP A 274 2.25 18.30 41.86
C ASP A 274 2.91 17.45 40.77
N ARG A 275 3.17 18.10 39.63
CA ARG A 275 4.09 17.63 38.59
C ARG A 275 5.46 18.27 38.83
N ALA A 276 6.52 17.45 38.89
CA ALA A 276 7.82 17.78 38.29
C ALA A 276 8.73 16.53 38.19
N PRO A 277 9.72 16.54 37.27
CA PRO A 277 10.22 15.34 36.58
C PRO A 277 11.68 14.98 36.90
N VAL A 278 12.12 13.78 36.50
CA VAL A 278 13.52 13.32 36.53
C VAL A 278 13.71 12.40 35.31
N SER A 279 14.33 12.83 34.20
CA SER A 279 15.77 13.03 33.91
C SER A 279 16.55 11.73 33.64
N ALA A 280 16.80 11.52 32.34
CA ALA A 280 18.04 11.09 31.66
C ALA A 280 18.97 10.03 32.29
N GLY A 281 19.19 8.96 31.51
CA GLY A 281 20.37 8.10 31.55
C GLY A 281 20.79 7.70 30.12
N LYS A 282 21.98 8.14 29.70
CA LYS A 282 22.70 7.79 28.47
C LYS A 282 23.44 6.46 28.67
N GLU A 283 23.49 5.60 27.66
CA GLU A 283 24.58 4.62 27.50
C GLU A 283 24.98 4.47 26.03
N ASP A 284 26.28 4.24 25.84
CA ASP A 284 27.14 4.48 24.69
C ASP A 284 27.04 3.44 23.55
N GLN A 285 27.33 3.90 22.32
CA GLN A 285 27.70 3.07 21.17
C GLN A 285 29.22 2.86 21.11
N PRO A 286 29.73 1.72 20.60
CA PRO A 286 30.99 1.68 19.90
C PRO A 286 30.78 1.79 18.38
N ALA A 287 31.59 2.65 17.76
CA ALA A 287 31.62 2.93 16.33
C ALA A 287 32.29 1.82 15.51
N SER A 288 31.78 1.58 14.29
CA SER A 288 32.58 1.02 13.19
C SER A 288 32.26 1.74 11.88
N LYS A 289 33.23 2.51 11.37
CA LYS A 289 33.22 3.15 10.05
C LYS A 289 33.73 2.17 8.98
N ALA A 290 32.90 1.91 7.98
CA ALA A 290 33.25 1.56 6.59
C ALA A 290 31.90 1.63 5.83
N GLY A 291 31.61 2.48 4.85
CA GLY A 291 32.45 3.11 3.85
C GLY A 291 32.12 2.50 2.48
N GLN A 292 30.96 2.85 1.88
CA GLN A 292 30.69 2.69 0.44
C GLN A 292 29.45 3.51 0.03
N GLU A 293 29.70 4.60 -0.70
CA GLU A 293 28.69 5.51 -1.28
C GLU A 293 27.96 4.86 -2.47
N SER A 294 26.65 4.63 -2.33
CA SER A 294 25.77 4.23 -3.46
C SER A 294 25.08 5.46 -4.07
N VAL A 295 25.33 5.70 -5.35
CA VAL A 295 24.89 6.87 -6.14
C VAL A 295 23.36 6.95 -6.27
N LYS A 296 22.71 7.90 -5.57
CA LYS A 296 21.29 8.24 -5.72
C LYS A 296 21.04 8.88 -7.10
N ARG A 297 20.17 8.30 -7.94
CA ARG A 297 19.68 9.01 -9.16
C ARG A 297 18.66 10.07 -8.75
N PRO A 298 18.77 11.34 -9.20
CA PRO A 298 17.89 12.41 -8.76
C PRO A 298 16.47 12.27 -9.35
N LYS A 299 15.49 12.66 -8.52
CA LYS A 299 14.05 12.68 -8.79
C LYS A 299 13.75 13.68 -9.92
N TYR A 300 12.98 13.27 -10.93
CA TYR A 300 12.54 14.16 -12.01
C TYR A 300 11.49 15.13 -11.49
N LEU A 301 11.68 16.43 -11.73
CA LEU A 301 10.72 17.49 -11.39
C LEU A 301 9.90 17.82 -12.65
N GLU A 302 8.57 17.73 -12.56
CA GLU A 302 7.67 18.07 -13.68
C GLU A 302 7.64 19.58 -13.97
N GLU A 303 7.82 20.40 -12.93
CA GLU A 303 7.83 21.86 -13.02
C GLU A 303 9.27 22.41 -12.95
N ALA A 304 9.51 23.54 -13.64
CA ALA A 304 10.79 24.23 -13.59
C ALA A 304 11.02 24.78 -12.16
N PRO A 305 12.22 24.60 -11.58
CA PRO A 305 12.58 25.17 -10.29
C PRO A 305 12.31 26.68 -10.22
N ALA A 306 11.66 27.14 -9.14
CA ALA A 306 11.40 28.56 -8.92
C ALA A 306 12.63 29.27 -8.32
N VAL A 307 12.88 30.52 -8.73
CA VAL A 307 13.94 31.35 -8.13
C VAL A 307 13.60 31.62 -6.65
N PRO A 308 14.53 31.40 -5.69
CA PRO A 308 14.29 31.67 -4.27
C PRO A 308 13.89 33.11 -3.99
N ASP A 309 12.94 33.31 -3.08
CA ASP A 309 12.39 34.63 -2.78
C ASP A 309 13.30 35.53 -1.94
N VAL A 310 14.23 34.94 -1.18
CA VAL A 310 15.14 35.64 -0.26
C VAL A 310 16.58 35.45 -0.73
N MET A 311 17.12 36.46 -1.41
CA MET A 311 18.57 36.57 -1.68
C MET A 311 19.04 37.93 -1.19
N THR A 312 19.43 38.02 0.07
CA THR A 312 20.17 39.19 0.57
C THR A 312 21.62 39.00 0.17
N ILE A 313 22.13 39.85 -0.71
CA ILE A 313 23.51 39.82 -1.20
C ILE A 313 24.15 41.15 -0.84
N ASP A 314 25.31 41.10 -0.22
CA ASP A 314 26.12 42.28 0.03
C ASP A 314 26.63 42.83 -1.31
N ALA A 315 26.53 44.15 -1.50
CA ALA A 315 26.79 44.80 -2.80
C ALA A 315 28.19 44.50 -3.39
N ASP A 316 29.17 44.19 -2.53
CA ASP A 316 30.54 43.86 -2.91
C ASP A 316 30.68 42.45 -3.52
N GLU A 317 29.73 41.54 -3.28
CA GLU A 317 29.79 40.13 -3.72
C GLU A 317 28.89 39.84 -4.94
N THR A 318 27.97 40.76 -5.28
CA THR A 318 26.97 40.60 -6.34
C THR A 318 27.58 40.24 -7.70
N ALA A 319 28.68 40.88 -8.09
CA ALA A 319 29.32 40.65 -9.38
C ALA A 319 29.91 39.23 -9.51
N ALA A 320 30.56 38.74 -8.45
CA ALA A 320 31.17 37.42 -8.42
C ALA A 320 30.12 36.30 -8.39
N VAL A 321 29.02 36.50 -7.65
CA VAL A 321 27.89 35.57 -7.58
C VAL A 321 27.16 35.49 -8.92
N ALA A 322 26.91 36.63 -9.56
CA ALA A 322 26.29 36.68 -10.88
C ALA A 322 27.14 35.98 -11.96
N GLU A 323 28.47 36.15 -11.91
CA GLU A 323 29.38 35.44 -12.81
C GLU A 323 29.35 33.92 -12.54
N SER A 324 29.36 33.53 -11.27
CA SER A 324 29.31 32.12 -10.85
C SER A 324 28.03 31.42 -11.31
N PHE A 325 26.87 32.03 -11.07
CA PHE A 325 25.57 31.47 -11.48
C PHE A 325 25.40 31.50 -13.00
N GLY A 326 25.89 32.55 -13.67
CA GLY A 326 25.91 32.63 -15.13
C GLY A 326 26.68 31.48 -15.78
N LYS A 327 27.85 31.12 -15.24
CA LYS A 327 28.65 29.98 -15.71
C LYS A 327 27.94 28.65 -15.51
N VAL A 328 27.26 28.44 -14.37
CA VAL A 328 26.50 27.20 -14.14
C VAL A 328 25.32 27.09 -15.12
N LEU A 329 24.57 28.18 -15.33
CA LEU A 329 23.45 28.19 -16.28
C LEU A 329 23.88 27.97 -17.74
N ALA A 330 25.09 28.39 -18.10
CA ALA A 330 25.63 28.23 -19.46
C ALA A 330 25.83 26.77 -19.85
N ILE A 331 26.08 25.87 -18.88
CA ILE A 331 26.27 24.42 -19.10
C ILE A 331 25.07 23.79 -19.82
N ALA A 332 23.85 24.33 -19.63
CA ALA A 332 22.67 23.85 -20.33
C ALA A 332 22.76 24.06 -21.87
N ASN A 333 23.49 25.08 -22.33
CA ASN A 333 23.57 25.49 -23.74
C ASN A 333 24.95 25.24 -24.39
N GLU A 334 25.83 24.44 -23.78
CA GLU A 334 27.16 24.17 -24.33
C GLU A 334 27.07 23.48 -25.71
N PRO A 335 27.62 24.07 -26.78
CA PRO A 335 27.55 23.52 -28.12
C PRO A 335 28.43 22.29 -28.27
N GLY A 336 27.92 21.26 -28.96
CA GLY A 336 28.70 20.07 -29.31
C GLY A 336 28.84 19.00 -28.22
N CYS A 337 28.22 19.19 -27.04
CA CYS A 337 28.21 18.21 -25.96
C CYS A 337 26.88 17.46 -25.84
N SER A 338 26.95 16.14 -25.68
CA SER A 338 25.79 15.29 -25.36
C SER A 338 25.23 15.62 -23.97
N VAL A 339 23.98 15.22 -23.71
CA VAL A 339 23.30 15.45 -22.43
C VAL A 339 24.04 14.79 -21.26
N GLU A 340 24.65 13.63 -21.50
CA GLU A 340 25.40 12.88 -20.49
C GLU A 340 26.73 13.56 -20.14
N GLU A 341 27.42 14.13 -21.13
CA GLU A 341 28.65 14.90 -20.94
C GLU A 341 28.38 16.20 -20.16
N ARG A 342 27.34 16.96 -20.53
CA ARG A 342 26.92 18.17 -19.78
C ARG A 342 26.55 17.85 -18.34
N ARG A 343 25.92 16.70 -18.09
CA ARG A 343 25.63 16.22 -16.73
C ARG A 343 26.90 15.83 -15.96
N GLY A 344 27.88 15.26 -16.66
CA GLY A 344 29.22 15.00 -16.11
C GLY A 344 29.91 16.29 -15.67
N ILE A 345 29.91 17.30 -16.53
CA ILE A 345 30.47 18.64 -16.26
C ILE A 345 29.78 19.27 -15.04
N LEU A 346 28.46 19.23 -14.98
CA LEU A 346 27.69 19.75 -13.84
C LEU A 346 28.11 19.10 -12.51
N LYS A 347 28.34 17.77 -12.49
CA LYS A 347 28.78 17.06 -11.28
C LYS A 347 30.18 17.46 -10.82
N VAL A 348 31.10 17.71 -11.76
CA VAL A 348 32.49 18.11 -11.46
C VAL A 348 32.55 19.55 -10.93
N ILE A 349 31.76 20.46 -11.51
CA ILE A 349 31.79 21.89 -11.17
C ILE A 349 31.04 22.20 -9.86
N THR A 350 30.00 21.42 -9.53
CA THR A 350 29.18 21.62 -8.31
C THR A 350 29.99 21.79 -7.01
N PRO A 351 30.95 20.89 -6.66
CA PRO A 351 31.73 21.04 -5.43
C PRO A 351 32.64 22.28 -5.43
N GLU A 352 33.24 22.62 -6.57
CA GLU A 352 34.08 23.81 -6.72
C GLU A 352 33.26 25.10 -6.53
N LYS A 353 32.07 25.17 -7.13
CA LYS A 353 31.17 26.33 -6.99
C LYS A 353 30.63 26.45 -5.59
N LYS A 354 30.33 25.33 -4.92
CA LYS A 354 29.90 25.33 -3.52
C LYS A 354 30.99 25.88 -2.58
N ALA A 355 32.26 25.55 -2.82
CA ALA A 355 33.38 26.04 -2.01
C ALA A 355 33.61 27.55 -2.16
N ASN A 356 33.37 28.09 -3.36
CA ASN A 356 33.57 29.52 -3.67
C ASN A 356 32.32 30.39 -3.42
N THR A 357 31.22 29.81 -2.94
CA THR A 357 29.97 30.54 -2.67
C THR A 357 29.75 30.66 -1.17
N PRO A 358 29.42 31.86 -0.65
CA PRO A 358 29.04 32.06 0.76
C PRO A 358 27.91 31.12 1.21
N GLU A 359 27.92 30.69 2.48
CA GLU A 359 26.95 29.72 3.01
C GLU A 359 25.49 30.16 2.86
N HIS A 360 25.23 31.46 3.00
CA HIS A 360 23.89 32.04 2.84
C HIS A 360 23.33 31.93 1.41
N LEU A 361 24.17 31.67 0.40
CA LEU A 361 23.80 31.50 -1.01
C LEU A 361 23.83 30.04 -1.48
N HIS A 362 24.07 29.08 -0.59
CA HIS A 362 24.07 27.65 -0.96
C HIS A 362 22.69 27.18 -1.43
N GLU A 363 21.62 27.72 -0.86
CA GLU A 363 20.24 27.43 -1.28
C GLU A 363 20.00 27.95 -2.71
N ALA A 364 20.46 29.16 -3.01
CA ALA A 364 20.42 29.77 -4.34
C ALA A 364 21.18 28.94 -5.38
N LEU A 365 22.43 28.57 -5.05
CA LEU A 365 23.26 27.73 -5.92
C LEU A 365 22.62 26.35 -6.17
N ARG A 366 21.99 25.75 -5.15
CA ARG A 366 21.27 24.47 -5.29
C ARG A 366 20.14 24.57 -6.31
N VAL A 367 19.37 25.66 -6.29
CA VAL A 367 18.27 25.87 -7.26
C VAL A 367 18.81 26.12 -8.66
N VAL A 368 19.89 26.88 -8.81
CA VAL A 368 20.54 27.09 -10.12
C VAL A 368 21.02 25.77 -10.72
N ILE A 369 21.65 24.92 -9.92
CA ILE A 369 22.08 23.57 -10.35
C ILE A 369 20.86 22.69 -10.70
N ALA A 370 19.79 22.76 -9.90
CA ALA A 370 18.56 22.02 -10.16
C ALA A 370 17.91 22.45 -11.48
N MET A 371 17.98 23.74 -11.83
CA MET A 371 17.45 24.25 -13.11
C MET A 371 18.22 23.67 -14.30
N VAL A 372 19.55 23.56 -14.21
CA VAL A 372 20.36 22.95 -15.27
C VAL A 372 20.09 21.45 -15.40
N ASP A 373 20.04 20.70 -14.29
CA ASP A 373 19.70 19.27 -14.32
C ASP A 373 18.26 19.06 -14.85
N TRP A 374 17.32 19.96 -14.56
CA TRP A 374 15.97 19.94 -15.13
C TRP A 374 15.97 20.14 -16.66
N CYS A 375 16.73 21.11 -17.18
CA CYS A 375 16.85 21.33 -18.62
C CYS A 375 17.43 20.09 -19.33
N LEU A 376 18.51 19.51 -18.79
CA LEU A 376 19.13 18.31 -19.31
C LEU A 376 18.17 17.10 -19.29
N GLN A 377 17.38 16.96 -18.22
CA GLN A 377 16.37 15.90 -18.11
C GLN A 377 15.22 16.06 -19.12
N ARG A 378 14.84 17.30 -19.48
CA ARG A 378 13.83 17.56 -20.50
C ARG A 378 14.36 17.35 -21.91
N GLU A 379 15.60 17.76 -22.17
CA GLU A 379 16.28 17.50 -23.44
C GLU A 379 16.43 16.00 -23.72
N ALA A 380 16.82 15.21 -22.72
CA ALA A 380 16.86 13.74 -22.82
C ALA A 380 15.50 13.08 -23.12
N ARG A 381 14.41 13.82 -22.92
CA ARG A 381 13.02 13.37 -23.17
C ARG A 381 12.39 14.07 -24.39
N GLU A 382 13.18 14.79 -25.18
CA GLU A 382 12.73 15.53 -26.37
C GLU A 382 11.64 16.57 -26.07
N MET A 383 11.66 17.15 -24.88
CA MET A 383 10.70 18.18 -24.45
C MET A 383 11.28 19.60 -24.58
N PRO A 384 10.46 20.62 -24.87
CA PRO A 384 10.93 22.02 -24.90
C PRO A 384 11.31 22.51 -23.50
N TRP A 385 12.42 23.25 -23.40
CA TRP A 385 12.94 23.78 -22.12
C TRP A 385 13.57 25.19 -22.22
N ALA A 386 13.96 25.64 -23.41
CA ALA A 386 14.71 26.88 -23.62
C ALA A 386 13.98 28.15 -23.11
N SER A 387 12.65 28.22 -23.25
CA SER A 387 11.84 29.34 -22.76
C SER A 387 11.89 29.46 -21.24
N ASP A 388 11.78 28.34 -20.54
CA ASP A 388 11.78 28.27 -19.08
C ASP A 388 13.17 28.59 -18.52
N HIS A 389 14.22 28.10 -19.19
CA HIS A 389 15.62 28.43 -18.86
C HIS A 389 15.91 29.93 -18.97
N MET A 390 15.46 30.57 -20.06
CA MET A 390 15.59 32.02 -20.23
C MET A 390 14.78 32.80 -19.19
N ALA A 391 13.55 32.40 -18.91
CA ALA A 391 12.69 33.04 -17.92
C ALA A 391 13.29 32.94 -16.49
N PHE A 392 13.87 31.79 -16.15
CA PHE A 392 14.59 31.60 -14.89
C PHE A 392 15.81 32.51 -14.80
N ALA A 393 16.64 32.59 -15.84
CA ALA A 393 17.82 33.45 -15.86
C ALA A 393 17.46 34.95 -15.72
N GLN A 394 16.37 35.41 -16.33
CA GLN A 394 15.88 36.78 -16.18
C GLN A 394 15.39 37.08 -14.76
N LYS A 395 14.60 36.18 -14.17
CA LYS A 395 14.13 36.31 -12.79
C LYS A 395 15.28 36.30 -11.79
N LEU A 396 16.29 35.47 -12.02
CA LEU A 396 17.49 35.42 -11.20
C LEU A 396 18.30 36.72 -11.32
N ALA A 397 18.51 37.24 -12.54
CA ALA A 397 19.19 38.52 -12.75
C ALA A 397 18.49 39.68 -12.01
N ALA A 398 17.16 39.74 -12.08
CA ALA A 398 16.37 40.75 -11.38
C ALA A 398 16.48 40.65 -9.84
N LYS A 399 16.60 39.44 -9.30
CA LYS A 399 16.79 39.19 -7.86
C LYS A 399 18.21 39.49 -7.38
N LEU A 400 19.20 39.39 -8.27
CA LEU A 400 20.59 39.75 -8.01
C LEU A 400 20.87 41.25 -8.22
N ASP A 401 19.89 42.04 -8.66
CA ASP A 401 20.06 43.45 -9.06
C ASP A 401 21.12 43.66 -10.16
N VAL A 402 21.16 42.74 -11.13
CA VAL A 402 22.08 42.79 -12.29
C VAL A 402 21.28 42.87 -13.59
N GLU A 403 21.74 43.69 -14.54
CA GLU A 403 21.06 43.95 -15.81
C GLU A 403 20.81 42.67 -16.64
N ARG A 404 21.80 41.75 -16.67
CA ARG A 404 21.67 40.45 -17.34
C ARG A 404 22.72 39.44 -16.86
N LEU A 405 22.33 38.18 -16.70
CA LEU A 405 23.27 37.06 -16.57
C LEU A 405 23.83 36.65 -17.93
N ASN A 406 25.15 36.61 -18.05
CA ASN A 406 25.87 36.31 -19.30
C ASN A 406 25.91 34.81 -19.62
N VAL A 407 24.75 34.19 -19.82
CA VAL A 407 24.61 32.75 -20.11
C VAL A 407 25.20 32.37 -21.48
N GLY A 408 25.19 33.27 -22.45
CA GLY A 408 25.71 33.04 -23.80
C GLY A 408 27.19 33.38 -24.02
N LYS A 409 27.88 33.96 -23.02
CA LYS A 409 29.29 34.37 -23.14
C LYS A 409 30.28 33.22 -22.92
N TYR A 410 29.79 32.12 -22.36
CA TYR A 410 30.56 30.93 -21.98
C TYR A 410 30.24 29.73 -22.88
N GLN A 411 29.68 30.00 -24.07
CA GLN A 411 29.38 29.01 -25.13
C GLN A 411 30.63 28.64 -25.92
#